data_AF-L9XQI9-F1
#
_entry.id   AF-L9XQI9-F1
#
_cell.length_a   1.000
_cell.length_b   1.000
_cell.length_c   1.000
_cell.angle_alpha   90.00
_cell.angle_beta   90.00
_cell.angle_gamma   90.00
#
_symmetry.space_group_name_H-M   'P 1'
#
loop_
_entity.id
_entity.type
_entity.pdbx_description
1 polymer ?
#
loop_
_entity_poly.entity_id
_entity_poly.type
_entity_poly.pdbx_seq_one_letter_code
_entity_poly.pdbx_strand_id
1 'polypeptide(L)' 'MPTNPHIDADEYPALADADVTVRAEDGFYIADDEETGVSSQGPTEEEAIANLADAVATYADGQSDDTGDDWL' A
#
# COMPACT_ATOMS: atom_id res chain seq x y z
N MET A 1 -11.63 12.92 -1.78
CA MET A 1 -12.33 12.09 -0.77
C MET A 1 -11.89 10.66 -1.03
N PRO A 2 -11.24 9.98 -0.07
CA PRO A 2 -10.90 8.57 -0.21
C PRO A 2 -12.18 7.73 -0.29
N THR A 3 -12.11 6.65 -1.06
CA THR A 3 -13.19 5.69 -1.29
C THR A 3 -12.64 4.28 -1.18
N ASN A 4 -13.52 3.31 -0.92
CA ASN A 4 -13.16 1.91 -1.05
C ASN A 4 -12.67 1.62 -2.47
N PRO A 5 -11.63 0.79 -2.67
CA PRO A 5 -11.27 0.34 -4.00
C PRO A 5 -12.46 -0.41 -4.63
N HIS A 6 -12.60 -0.23 -5.94
CA HIS A 6 -13.47 -1.00 -6.83
C HIS A 6 -12.87 -2.37 -7.15
N ILE A 7 -11.54 -2.49 -7.06
CA ILE A 7 -10.83 -3.77 -7.20
C ILE A 7 -10.65 -4.40 -5.83
N ASP A 8 -10.70 -5.73 -5.80
CA ASP A 8 -10.46 -6.51 -4.58
C ASP A 8 -8.96 -6.50 -4.25
N ALA A 9 -8.57 -5.74 -3.23
CA ALA A 9 -7.18 -5.67 -2.78
C ALA A 9 -6.71 -6.99 -2.14
N ASP A 10 -7.64 -7.84 -1.68
CA ASP A 10 -7.32 -9.12 -1.04
C ASP A 10 -6.71 -10.13 -2.04
N GLU A 11 -6.80 -9.86 -3.34
CA GLU A 11 -6.08 -10.62 -4.37
C GLU A 11 -4.55 -10.48 -4.26
N TYR A 12 -4.07 -9.42 -3.60
CA TYR A 12 -2.66 -9.20 -3.34
C TYR A 12 -2.29 -9.73 -1.95
N PRO A 13 -1.42 -10.75 -1.83
CA PRO A 13 -1.09 -11.36 -0.54
C PRO A 13 -0.56 -10.38 0.51
N ALA A 14 0.11 -9.30 0.08
CA ALA A 14 0.62 -8.27 0.97
C ALA A 14 -0.47 -7.34 1.53
N LEU A 15 -1.67 -7.34 0.94
CA LEU A 15 -2.79 -6.47 1.28
C LEU A 15 -4.00 -7.24 1.82
N ALA A 16 -3.93 -8.57 1.94
CA ALA A 16 -5.07 -9.43 2.31
C ALA A 16 -5.71 -9.12 3.67
N ASP A 17 -5.02 -8.37 4.53
CA ASP A 17 -5.53 -7.91 5.82
C ASP A 17 -5.46 -6.37 5.95
N ALA A 18 -5.11 -5.65 4.87
CA ALA A 18 -4.89 -4.20 4.90
C ALA A 18 -6.20 -3.40 4.76
N ASP A 19 -6.27 -2.25 5.42
CA ASP A 19 -7.36 -1.28 5.25
C ASP A 19 -7.03 -0.34 4.09
N VAL A 20 -7.38 -0.76 2.86
CA VAL A 20 -7.03 -0.04 1.63
C VAL A 20 -8.09 0.99 1.26
N THR A 21 -7.67 2.23 1.07
CA THR A 21 -8.49 3.29 0.45
C THR A 21 -7.85 3.81 -0.83
N VAL A 22 -8.67 4.35 -1.73
CA VAL A 22 -8.23 4.94 -2.99
C VAL A 22 -8.80 6.34 -3.15
N ARG A 23 -8.00 7.27 -3.67
CA ARG A 23 -8.43 8.60 -4.11
C ARG A 23 -7.82 8.94 -5.48
N ALA A 24 -8.54 9.72 -6.27
CA ALA A 24 -8.00 10.30 -7.51
C ALA A 24 -7.56 11.74 -7.29
N GLU A 25 -6.33 12.06 -7.66
CA GLU A 25 -5.71 13.39 -7.51
C GLU A 25 -4.71 13.63 -8.64
N ASP A 26 -4.70 14.83 -9.22
CA ASP A 26 -3.75 15.25 -10.27
C ASP A 26 -3.60 14.26 -11.46
N GLY A 27 -4.68 13.56 -11.81
CA GLY A 27 -4.69 12.60 -12.91
C GLY A 27 -4.14 11.22 -12.57
N PHE A 28 -3.89 10.93 -11.29
CA PHE A 28 -3.47 9.64 -10.78
C PHE A 28 -4.49 9.07 -9.80
N TYR A 29 -4.43 7.75 -9.64
CA TYR A 29 -5.02 7.05 -8.51
C TYR A 29 -3.94 6.89 -7.45
N ILE A 30 -4.31 7.19 -6.20
CA ILE A 30 -3.49 7.03 -5.02
C ILE A 30 -4.18 5.99 -4.16
N ALA A 31 -3.47 4.92 -3.84
CA ALA A 31 -3.90 3.87 -2.94
C ALA A 31 -3.13 3.99 -1.63
N ASP A 32 -3.83 3.89 -0.50
CA ASP A 32 -3.27 4.05 0.83
C ASP A 32 -3.68 2.83 1.66
N ASP A 33 -2.72 2.27 2.40
CA ASP A 33 -2.96 1.32 3.49
C ASP A 33 -3.03 2.11 4.80
N GLU A 34 -4.22 2.22 5.38
CA GLU A 34 -4.47 3.00 6.60
C GLU A 34 -3.83 2.35 7.85
N GLU A 35 -3.49 1.06 7.81
CA GLU A 35 -2.84 0.38 8.94
C GLU A 35 -1.35 0.70 9.03
N THR A 36 -0.63 0.62 7.90
CA THR A 36 0.82 0.90 7.86
C THR A 36 1.14 2.35 7.56
N GLY A 37 0.20 3.11 6.97
CA GLY A 37 0.42 4.44 6.44
C GLY A 37 1.23 4.47 5.14
N VAL A 38 1.45 3.32 4.52
CA VAL A 38 2.10 3.23 3.20
C VAL A 38 1.13 3.68 2.12
N SER A 39 1.61 4.53 1.22
CA SER A 39 0.84 4.99 0.06
C SER A 39 1.60 4.73 -1.22
N SER A 40 0.86 4.55 -2.30
CA SER A 40 1.35 4.32 -3.65
C SER A 40 0.45 5.01 -4.67
N GLN A 41 0.95 5.23 -5.89
CA GLN A 41 0.19 5.84 -6.98
C GLN A 41 0.36 5.10 -8.30
N GLY A 42 -0.64 5.22 -9.16
CA GLY A 42 -0.66 4.65 -10.51
C GLY A 42 -1.58 5.46 -11.46
N PRO A 43 -1.39 5.33 -12.78
CA PRO A 43 -2.28 5.98 -13.75
C PRO A 43 -3.65 5.30 -13.82
N THR A 44 -3.77 4.09 -13.28
CA THR A 44 -5.03 3.36 -13.06
C THR A 44 -5.15 2.94 -11.59
N GLU A 45 -6.37 2.63 -11.16
CA GLU A 45 -6.62 2.10 -9.81
C GLU A 45 -5.89 0.78 -9.57
N GLU A 46 -5.92 -0.12 -10.56
CA GLU A 46 -5.21 -1.42 -10.53
C GLU A 46 -3.70 -1.23 -10.32
N GLU A 47 -3.07 -0.32 -11.09
CA GLU A 47 -1.64 -0.05 -10.93
C GLU A 47 -1.31 0.62 -9.59
N ALA A 48 -2.18 1.48 -9.06
CA ALA A 48 -1.98 2.08 -7.75
C ALA A 48 -1.98 1.02 -6.63
N ILE A 49 -2.91 0.07 -6.69
CA ILE A 49 -3.04 -1.05 -5.73
C ILE A 49 -1.88 -2.04 -5.90
N ALA A 50 -1.50 -2.39 -7.13
CA ALA A 50 -0.35 -3.26 -7.37
C ALA A 50 0.95 -2.67 -6.83
N ASN A 51 1.18 -1.38 -7.09
CA ASN A 51 2.32 -0.65 -6.55
C ASN A 51 2.24 -0.53 -5.02
N LEU A 52 1.04 -0.44 -4.43
CA LEU A 52 0.85 -0.44 -2.97
C LEU A 52 1.27 -1.77 -2.36
N ALA A 53 0.86 -2.89 -2.97
CA ALA A 53 1.22 -4.23 -2.52
C ALA A 53 2.75 -4.43 -2.48
N ASP A 54 3.46 -3.98 -3.52
CA ASP A 54 4.93 -4.04 -3.56
C ASP A 54 5.57 -3.18 -2.46
N ALA A 55 5.02 -1.98 -2.23
CA ALA A 55 5.50 -1.07 -1.19
C ALA A 55 5.26 -1.63 0.23
N VAL A 56 4.09 -2.20 0.49
CA VAL A 56 3.74 -2.83 1.78
C VAL A 56 4.59 -4.07 2.01
N ALA A 57 4.81 -4.91 0.99
CA ALA A 57 5.72 -6.06 1.10
C ALA A 57 7.14 -5.63 1.46
N THR A 58 7.64 -4.56 0.83
CA THR A 58 8.96 -3.99 1.14
C THR A 58 9.02 -3.42 2.56
N TYR A 59 7.96 -2.74 3.00
CA TYR A 59 7.85 -2.21 4.36
C TYR A 59 7.87 -3.33 5.41
N ALA A 60 7.09 -4.40 5.18
CA ALA A 60 7.01 -5.55 6.09
C ALA A 60 8.35 -6.30 6.19
N ASP A 61 9.07 -6.47 5.07
CA ASP A 61 10.40 -7.07 5.04
C ASP A 61 11.39 -6.24 5.88
N GLY A 62 11.39 -4.92 5.72
CA GLY A 62 12.23 -4.00 6.51
C GLY A 62 11.92 -4.00 8.01
N GLN A 63 10.67 -4.21 8.40
CA GLN A 63 10.28 -4.37 9.82
C GLN A 63 10.64 -5.75 10.38
N SER A 64 10.75 -6.77 9.54
CA SER A 64 11.15 -8.11 9.96
C SER A 64 12.65 -8.23 10.24
N ASP A 65 13.45 -7.32 9.65
CA ASP A 65 14.90 -7.23 9.84
C ASP A 65 15.29 -6.38 11.07
N ASP A 66 14.41 -6.29 12.07
CA ASP A 66 14.68 -5.70 13.39
C ASP A 66 15.61 -6.63 14.21
N THR A 67 16.76 -6.96 13.62
CA THR A 67 17.99 -7.38 14.28
C THR A 67 18.99 -6.23 14.10
N GLY A 68 18.82 -5.12 14.82
CA GLY A 68 19.77 -4.03 14.66
C GLY A 68 19.57 -2.76 15.47
N ASP A 69 19.16 -2.88 16.74
CA ASP A 69 19.61 -1.97 17.79
C ASP A 69 21.17 -1.93 17.80
N ASP A 70 21.79 -1.19 16.88
CA ASP A 70 23.20 -0.77 16.95
C ASP A 70 23.48 0.45 16.05
N TRP A 71 22.65 1.48 16.20
CA TRP A 71 22.97 2.83 15.72
C TRP A 71 23.11 3.75 16.94
N LEU A 72 24.07 3.45 17.82
CA LEU A 72 24.52 4.29 18.94
C LEU A 72 26.00 4.65 18.82
#